data_AF-A0A0F7IIC9-F1
#
_entry.id   AF-A0A0F7IIC9-F1
#
_cell.length_a   1.000
_cell.length_b   1.000
_cell.length_c   1.000
_cell.angle_alpha   90.00
_cell.angle_beta   90.00
_cell.angle_gamma   90.00
#
_symmetry.space_group_name_H-M   'P 1'
#
loop_
_entity.id
_entity.type
_entity.pdbx_description
1 polymer ?
#
loop_
_entity_poly.entity_id
_entity_poly.type
_entity_poly.pdbx_seq_one_letter_code
_entity_poly.pdbx_strand_id
1 'polypeptide(L)'
;MEVVLELDGVCIETAARREYEKLVRYLLNHDDEEKYAKLEFLVEFLERADFHRLRSSGFDGSRRTRVRVSRKDGEFLVEEV
;
A
#
# COMPACT_ATOMS: atom_id res chain seq x y z
N MET A 1 -2.95 -1.14 11.83
CA MET A 1 -2.12 -1.79 10.79
C MET A 1 -1.52 -0.70 9.93
N GLU A 2 -0.28 -0.87 9.50
CA GLU A 2 0.38 0.02 8.54
C GLU A 2 1.24 -0.77 7.55
N VAL A 3 1.45 -0.21 6.37
CA VAL A 3 2.33 -0.75 5.33
C VAL A 3 3.16 0.38 4.75
N VAL A 4 4.44 0.11 4.49
CA VAL A 4 5.33 1.04 3.80
C VAL A 4 5.42 0.61 2.34
N LEU A 5 5.16 1.55 1.44
CA LEU A 5 5.24 1.35 -0.01
C LEU A 5 6.36 2.23 -0.57
N GLU A 6 7.09 1.68 -1.53
CA GLU A 6 8.09 2.43 -2.28
C GLU A 6 7.50 2.88 -3.61
N LEU A 7 7.40 4.19 -3.80
CA LEU A 7 7.01 4.80 -5.07
C LEU A 7 8.31 5.09 -5.82
N ASP A 8 8.65 4.25 -6.79
CA ASP A 8 9.84 4.43 -7.62
C ASP A 8 9.44 4.30 -9.10
N GLY A 9 9.14 5.46 -9.70
CA GLY A 9 8.61 5.53 -11.07
C GLY A 9 7.20 4.95 -11.22
N VAL A 10 6.49 4.68 -10.13
CA VAL A 10 5.13 4.13 -10.12
C VAL A 10 4.26 4.80 -9.08
N CYS A 11 2.98 4.98 -9.39
CA CYS A 11 2.02 5.56 -8.46
C CYS A 11 1.73 4.62 -7.28
N ILE A 12 1.14 5.18 -6.22
CA ILE A 12 0.80 4.44 -5.00
C ILE A 12 -0.09 3.23 -5.21
N GLU A 13 -1.04 3.30 -6.15
CA GLU A 13 -1.87 2.13 -6.49
C GLU A 13 -1.02 0.99 -7.04
N THR A 14 -0.12 1.30 -7.97
CA THR A 14 0.76 0.30 -8.58
C THR A 14 1.74 -0.27 -7.57
N ALA A 15 2.30 0.58 -6.69
CA ALA A 15 3.17 0.15 -5.61
C ALA A 15 2.43 -0.79 -4.63
N ALA A 16 1.19 -0.46 -4.24
CA ALA A 16 0.35 -1.30 -3.40
C ALA A 16 0.04 -2.65 -4.05
N ARG A 17 -0.31 -2.68 -5.35
CA ARG A 17 -0.53 -3.93 -6.10
C ARG A 17 0.71 -4.80 -6.14
N ARG A 18 1.89 -4.21 -6.36
CA ARG A 18 3.16 -4.95 -6.33
C ARG A 18 3.42 -5.57 -4.96
N GLU A 19 3.17 -4.82 -3.89
CA GLU A 19 3.37 -5.34 -2.53
C GLU A 19 2.37 -6.46 -2.20
N TYR A 20 1.11 -6.30 -2.62
CA TYR A 20 0.09 -7.36 -2.54
C TYR A 20 0.58 -8.64 -3.23
N GLU A 21 1.05 -8.56 -4.47
CA GLU A 21 1.54 -9.73 -5.21
C GLU A 21 2.73 -10.41 -4.52
N LYS A 22 3.64 -9.64 -3.94
CA LYS A 22 4.76 -10.19 -3.17
C LYS A 22 4.26 -10.95 -1.94
N LEU A 23 3.31 -10.37 -1.19
CA LEU A 23 2.74 -11.00 -0.01
C LEU A 23 1.99 -12.28 -0.36
N VAL A 24 1.17 -12.28 -1.41
CA VAL A 24 0.50 -13.49 -1.90
C VAL A 24 1.53 -14.58 -2.22
N ARG A 25 2.57 -14.27 -3.00
CA ARG A 25 3.62 -15.25 -3.35
C ARG A 25 4.36 -15.78 -2.13
N TYR A 26 4.61 -14.94 -1.13
CA TYR A 26 5.23 -15.33 0.12
C TYR A 26 4.34 -16.31 0.89
N LEU A 27 3.06 -15.96 1.08
CA LEU A 27 2.07 -16.71 1.86
C LEU A 27 1.66 -18.05 1.22
N LEU A 28 1.87 -18.24 -0.09
CA LEU A 28 1.70 -19.55 -0.72
C LEU A 28 2.64 -20.62 -0.16
N ASN A 29 3.78 -20.22 0.42
CA ASN A 29 4.81 -21.15 0.92
C ASN A 29 5.09 -20.99 2.42
N HIS A 30 4.48 -20.00 3.07
CA HIS A 30 4.75 -19.64 4.47
C HIS A 30 3.44 -19.35 5.19
N ASP A 31 3.29 -19.89 6.38
CA ASP A 31 2.18 -19.56 7.27
C ASP A 31 2.63 -18.45 8.23
N ASP A 32 2.22 -17.21 7.95
CA ASP A 32 2.64 -16.01 8.67
C ASP A 32 1.43 -15.09 8.89
N GLU A 33 0.87 -15.11 10.10
CA GLU A 33 -0.31 -14.33 10.49
C GLU A 33 -0.10 -12.81 10.31
N GLU A 34 1.11 -12.30 10.56
CA GLU A 34 1.39 -10.86 10.39
C GLU A 34 1.30 -10.47 8.92
N LYS A 35 1.80 -11.33 8.03
CA LYS A 35 1.74 -11.12 6.58
C LYS A 35 0.32 -11.28 6.04
N TYR A 36 -0.48 -12.18 6.59
CA TYR A 36 -1.91 -12.26 6.27
C TYR A 36 -2.65 -10.97 6.65
N ALA A 37 -2.42 -10.43 7.84
CA ALA A 37 -3.04 -9.19 8.27
C ALA A 37 -2.60 -7.98 7.42
N LYS A 38 -1.33 -7.94 6.99
CA LYS A 38 -0.84 -6.94 6.02
C LYS A 38 -1.49 -7.09 4.64
N LEU A 39 -1.68 -8.32 4.17
CA LEU A 39 -2.33 -8.60 2.90
C LEU A 39 -3.78 -8.12 2.92
N GLU A 40 -4.53 -8.46 3.98
CA GLU A 40 -5.92 -8.01 4.16
C GLU A 40 -6.03 -6.48 4.15
N PHE A 41 -5.13 -5.80 4.86
CA PHE A 41 -5.08 -4.33 4.85
C PHE A 41 -4.81 -3.76 3.45
N LEU A 42 -3.90 -4.37 2.69
CA LEU A 42 -3.60 -3.95 1.31
C LEU A 42 -4.78 -4.18 0.36
N VAL A 43 -5.51 -5.29 0.51
CA VAL A 43 -6.75 -5.54 -0.26
C VAL A 43 -7.75 -4.43 0.00
N GLU A 44 -8.00 -4.12 1.26
CA GLU A 44 -8.95 -3.07 1.61
C GLU A 44 -8.52 -1.69 1.08
N PHE A 45 -7.22 -1.37 1.17
CA PHE A 45 -6.66 -0.15 0.60
C PHE A 45 -6.87 -0.09 -0.92
N LEU A 46 -6.61 -1.18 -1.64
CA LEU A 46 -6.80 -1.28 -3.09
C LEU A 46 -8.27 -1.17 -3.52
N GLU A 47 -9.21 -1.56 -2.66
CA GLU A 47 -10.64 -1.51 -2.98
C GLU A 47 -11.29 -0.17 -2.64
N ARG A 48 -10.86 0.48 -1.54
CA ARG A 48 -11.61 1.59 -0.94
C ARG A 48 -10.89 2.93 -1.01
N ALA A 49 -9.59 2.98 -1.29
CA ALA A 49 -8.86 4.23 -1.34
C ALA A 49 -9.19 5.06 -2.59
N ASP A 50 -9.24 6.37 -2.42
CA ASP A 50 -9.36 7.32 -3.54
C ASP A 50 -7.99 7.57 -4.18
N PHE A 51 -7.61 6.69 -5.12
CA PHE A 51 -6.36 6.81 -5.85
C PHE A 51 -6.29 8.03 -6.78
N HIS A 52 -7.43 8.61 -7.16
CA HIS A 52 -7.42 9.85 -7.95
C HIS A 52 -6.95 11.02 -7.09
N ARG A 53 -7.48 11.13 -5.87
CA ARG A 53 -7.03 12.12 -4.89
C ARG A 53 -5.58 11.90 -4.50
N LEU A 54 -5.19 10.68 -4.16
CA LEU A 54 -3.81 10.38 -3.73
C LEU A 54 -2.76 10.74 -4.79
N ARG A 55 -3.02 10.41 -6.06
CA ARG A 55 -2.13 10.79 -7.17
C ARG A 55 -2.04 12.31 -7.32
N SER A 56 -3.18 13.00 -7.27
CA SER A 56 -3.22 14.47 -7.31
C SER A 56 -2.52 15.14 -6.14
N SER A 57 -2.37 14.44 -5.00
CA SER A 57 -1.64 14.90 -3.82
C SER A 57 -0.14 14.60 -3.84
N GLY A 58 0.41 14.07 -4.95
CA GLY A 58 1.85 13.84 -5.12
C GLY A 58 2.31 12.38 -5.02
N PHE A 59 1.39 11.45 -4.80
CA PHE A 59 1.69 10.00 -4.76
C PHE A 59 1.54 9.33 -6.13
N ASP A 60 1.91 10.05 -7.19
CA ASP A 60 1.79 9.63 -8.59
C ASP A 60 3.01 8.87 -9.13
N GLY A 61 4.11 8.82 -8.36
CA GLY A 61 5.36 8.16 -8.76
C GLY A 61 6.29 9.04 -9.58
N SER A 62 5.98 10.33 -9.75
CA SER A 62 6.85 11.31 -10.42
C SER A 62 8.18 11.52 -9.68
N ARG A 63 8.20 11.24 -8.38
CA ARG A 63 9.38 11.27 -7.52
C ARG A 63 9.54 9.95 -6.81
N ARG A 64 10.80 9.60 -6.53
CA ARG A 64 11.11 8.46 -5.70
C ARG A 64 10.84 8.81 -4.24
N THR A 65 9.84 8.18 -3.65
CA THR A 65 9.38 8.46 -2.29
C THR A 65 8.99 7.16 -1.57
N ARG A 66 9.24 7.08 -0.28
CA ARG A 66 8.67 6.06 0.60
C ARG A 66 7.44 6.62 1.28
N VAL A 67 6.35 5.88 1.27
CA VAL A 67 5.10 6.29 1.90
C VAL A 67 4.65 5.25 2.90
N ARG A 68 4.20 5.68 4.08
CA ARG A 68 3.47 4.87 5.03
C ARG A 68 1.98 5.05 4.77
N VAL A 69 1.28 3.93 4.54
CA VAL A 69 -0.17 3.85 4.51
C VAL A 69 -0.62 3.27 5.84
N SER A 70 -1.46 4.01 6.56
CA SER A 70 -2.01 3.62 7.86
C SER A 70 -3.51 3.89 7.90
N ARG A 71 -4.15 3.49 9.00
CA ARG A 71 -5.58 3.72 9.23
C ARG A 71 -5.79 4.69 10.38
N LYS A 72 -6.58 5.73 10.15
CA LYS A 72 -6.96 6.70 11.17
C LYS A 72 -8.44 7.06 11.01
N ASP A 73 -9.20 6.89 12.08
CA ASP A 73 -10.65 7.20 12.12
C ASP A 73 -11.47 6.52 11.00
N GLY A 74 -11.07 5.32 10.59
CA GLY A 74 -11.72 4.55 9.53
C GLY A 74 -11.26 4.88 8.11
N GLU A 75 -10.49 5.96 7.93
CA GLU A 75 -9.93 6.38 6.65
C GLU A 75 -8.47 5.95 6.49
N PHE A 76 -8.00 5.94 5.24
CA PHE A 76 -6.59 5.71 4.91
C PHE A 76 -5.82 7.02 4.99
N LEU A 77 -4.75 7.01 5.78
CA LEU A 77 -3.78 8.09 5.87
C LEU A 77 -2.51 7.67 5.15
N VAL A 78 -2.03 8.52 4.24
CA VAL A 78 -0.80 8.30 3.46
C VAL A 78 0.16 9.44 3.74
N GLU A 79 1.35 9.10 4.25
CA GLU A 79 2.38 10.07 4.65
C GLU A 79 3.75 9.64 4.12
N GLU A 80 4.59 10.60 3.73
CA GLU A 80 5.98 10.30 3.35
C GLU A 80 6.82 9.96 4.60
N VAL A 81 7.77 9.03 4.45
CA VAL A 81 8.63 8.54 5.55
C VAL A 81 10.10 8.41 5.16
#